data_AF-A0A819LKT8-F1
#
_entry.id   AF-A0A819LKT8-F1
#
_cell.length_a   1.000
_cell.length_b   1.000
_cell.length_c   1.000
_cell.angle_alpha   90.00
_cell.angle_beta   90.00
_cell.angle_gamma   90.00
#
_symmetry.space_group_name_H-M   'P 1'
#
loop_
_entity.id
_entity.type
_entity.pdbx_description
1 polymer ?
#
loop_
_entity_poly.entity_id
_entity_poly.type
_entity_poly.pdbx_seq_one_letter_code
_entity_poly.pdbx_strand_id
1 'polypeptide(L)' 'AKIRRFGYSHRIPFANFIQRYSILVYPITMDLPVTRETCENILHKLKMQNWTTGKSKIFLKYYHAE' A
#
# COMPACT_ATOMS: atom_id res chain seq x y z
N ALA A 1 18.68 0.12 20.98
CA ALA A 1 17.50 -0.18 20.13
C ALA A 1 17.32 0.89 19.04
N LYS A 2 17.98 0.74 17.87
CA LYS A 2 18.06 1.80 16.83
C LYS A 2 17.67 1.31 15.42
N ILE A 3 16.89 0.23 15.34
CA ILE A 3 16.57 -0.46 14.06
C ILE A 3 15.17 -0.05 13.53
N ARG A 4 14.30 0.49 14.39
CA ARG A 4 12.92 0.87 14.02
C ARG A 4 12.80 2.23 13.29
N ARG A 5 13.88 3.03 13.22
CA ARG A 5 13.84 4.36 12.60
C ARG A 5 14.08 4.38 11.08
N PHE A 6 14.52 3.27 10.48
CA PHE A 6 14.92 3.24 9.06
C PHE A 6 14.25 2.14 8.22
N GLY A 7 13.37 1.33 8.82
CA GLY A 7 12.66 0.25 8.12
C GLY A 7 11.26 0.65 7.63
N TYR A 8 10.73 -0.08 6.65
CA TYR A 8 9.32 -0.04 6.27
C TYR A 8 8.45 -0.52 7.45
N SER A 9 8.04 0.40 8.32
CA SER A 9 7.26 0.08 9.52
C SER A 9 5.84 -0.39 9.19
N HIS A 10 5.25 0.07 8.08
CA HIS A 10 3.94 -0.39 7.65
C HIS A 10 4.07 -1.48 6.58
N ARG A 11 3.57 -2.67 6.91
CA ARG A 11 3.52 -3.84 6.01
C ARG A 11 2.08 -4.26 5.85
N ILE A 12 1.49 -4.01 4.69
CA ILE A 12 0.07 -4.25 4.43
C ILE A 12 -0.04 -5.36 3.38
N PRO A 13 -0.71 -6.49 3.66
CA PRO A 13 -0.96 -7.51 2.65
C PRO A 13 -1.87 -6.96 1.55
N PHE A 14 -1.71 -7.45 0.32
CA PHE A 14 -2.44 -6.94 -0.84
C PHE A 14 -3.96 -6.94 -0.64
N ALA A 15 -4.52 -7.98 -0.01
CA ALA A 15 -5.96 -8.08 0.24
C ALA A 15 -6.46 -6.91 1.11
N ASN A 16 -5.81 -6.64 2.25
CA ASN A 16 -6.17 -5.51 3.10
C ASN A 16 -5.93 -4.16 2.42
N PHE A 17 -4.85 -4.05 1.62
CA PHE A 17 -4.56 -2.81 0.93
C PHE A 17 -5.65 -2.48 -0.09
N ILE A 18 -6.03 -3.44 -0.93
CA ILE A 18 -7.07 -3.24 -1.94
C ILE A 18 -8.39 -2.96 -1.24
N GLN A 19 -8.79 -3.74 -0.23
CA GLN A 19 -10.06 -3.51 0.48
C GLN A 19 -10.16 -2.10 1.08
N ARG A 20 -9.06 -1.55 1.58
CA ARG A 20 -9.06 -0.26 2.31
C ARG A 20 -8.79 0.95 1.43
N TYR A 21 -8.01 0.78 0.36
CA TYR A 21 -7.59 1.88 -0.52
C TYR A 21 -8.29 1.85 -1.89
N SER A 22 -8.91 0.72 -2.31
CA SER A 22 -9.66 0.68 -3.57
C SER A 22 -10.78 1.71 -3.56
N ILE A 23 -11.47 1.90 -2.43
CA ILE A 23 -12.58 2.84 -2.27
C ILE A 23 -12.20 4.30 -2.54
N LEU A 24 -10.90 4.64 -2.46
CA LEU A 24 -10.40 5.99 -2.71
C LEU A 24 -10.17 6.26 -4.19
N VAL A 25 -10.08 5.21 -5.02
CA VAL A 25 -9.66 5.29 -6.42
C VAL A 25 -10.70 4.70 -7.38
N TYR A 26 -11.43 3.70 -6.89
CA TYR A 26 -12.41 2.90 -7.61
C TYR A 26 -13.74 2.86 -6.85
N PRO A 27 -14.85 2.67 -7.57
CA PRO A 27 -16.15 2.46 -6.94
C PRO A 27 -16.17 1.15 -6.14
N ILE A 28 -16.83 1.17 -4.97
CA ILE A 28 -16.96 0.03 -4.02
C ILE A 28 -17.54 -1.23 -4.68
N THR A 29 -18.32 -1.07 -5.74
CA THR A 29 -18.96 -2.17 -6.48
C THR A 29 -18.02 -2.93 -7.41
N MET A 30 -16.79 -2.44 -7.62
CA MET A 30 -15.81 -3.08 -8.50
C MET A 30 -15.01 -4.12 -7.74
N ASP A 31 -15.18 -5.39 -8.10
CA ASP A 31 -14.31 -6.46 -7.62
C ASP A 31 -12.94 -6.34 -8.28
N LEU A 32 -11.91 -6.11 -7.47
CA LEU A 32 -10.55 -5.91 -7.92
C LEU A 32 -9.70 -7.13 -7.56
N PRO A 33 -9.01 -7.76 -8.51
CA PRO A 33 -8.20 -8.92 -8.24
C PRO A 33 -7.04 -8.53 -7.31
N VAL A 34 -6.74 -9.39 -6.33
CA VAL A 34 -5.68 -9.14 -5.34
C VAL A 34 -4.30 -9.39 -5.94
N THR A 35 -3.90 -8.51 -6.85
CA THR A 35 -2.64 -8.59 -7.61
C THR A 35 -1.71 -7.43 -7.27
N ARG A 36 -0.43 -7.61 -7.61
CA ARG A 36 0.56 -6.54 -7.50
C ARG A 36 0.18 -5.34 -8.36
N GLU A 37 -0.28 -5.58 -9.59
CA GLU A 37 -0.62 -4.53 -10.55
C GLU A 37 -1.76 -3.63 -10.03
N THR A 38 -2.79 -4.24 -9.45
CA THR A 38 -3.89 -3.48 -8.82
C THR A 38 -3.40 -2.61 -7.68
N CYS A 39 -2.54 -3.15 -6.83
CA CYS A 39 -1.93 -2.40 -5.73
C CYS A 39 -1.09 -1.22 -6.25
N GLU A 40 -0.26 -1.46 -7.27
CA GLU A 40 0.58 -0.43 -7.89
C GLU A 40 -0.25 0.65 -8.56
N ASN A 41 -1.33 0.30 -9.26
CA ASN A 41 -2.25 1.28 -9.85
C ASN A 41 -2.89 2.17 -8.79
N ILE A 42 -3.35 1.60 -7.67
CA ILE A 42 -3.90 2.39 -6.55
C ILE A 42 -2.84 3.33 -5.99
N LEU A 43 -1.60 2.86 -5.78
CA LEU A 43 -0.51 3.69 -5.28
C LEU A 43 -0.15 4.84 -6.23
N HIS A 44 -0.11 4.57 -7.54
CA HIS A 44 0.12 5.61 -8.56
C HIS A 44 -1.03 6.62 -8.61
N LYS A 45 -2.28 6.17 -8.57
CA LYS A 45 -3.47 7.05 -8.54
C LYS A 45 -3.48 7.93 -7.30
N LEU A 46 -3.10 7.38 -6.14
CA LEU A 46 -2.99 8.10 -4.87
C LEU A 46 -1.73 8.99 -4.79
N LYS A 47 -0.85 8.95 -5.80
CA LYS A 47 0.45 9.64 -5.81
C LYS A 47 1.26 9.38 -4.53
N MET A 48 1.10 8.18 -3.95
CA MET A 48 1.87 7.77 -2.79
C MET A 48 3.33 7.64 -3.19
N GLN A 49 4.23 8.17 -2.38
CA GLN A 49 5.69 8.06 -2.58
C GLN A 49 6.29 7.14 -1.53
N ASN A 50 7.53 6.68 -1.76
CA ASN A 50 8.32 5.90 -0.80
C ASN A 50 7.68 4.56 -0.37
N TRP A 51 6.94 3.91 -1.27
CA TRP A 51 6.44 2.55 -1.12
C TRP A 51 7.34 1.56 -1.86
N THR A 52 7.33 0.30 -1.43
CA THR A 52 7.89 -0.82 -2.18
C THR A 52 6.95 -2.02 -2.11
N THR A 53 6.86 -2.78 -3.20
CA THR A 53 6.00 -3.96 -3.31
C THR A 53 6.84 -5.22 -3.15
N GLY A 54 6.49 -6.05 -2.16
CA GLY A 54 7.07 -7.38 -1.98
C GLY A 54 6.37 -8.45 -2.82
N LYS A 55 6.56 -9.73 -2.46
CA LYS A 55 5.82 -10.85 -3.10
C LYS A 55 4.31 -10.80 -2.86
N SER A 56 3.87 -10.41 -1.67
CA SER A 56 2.45 -10.40 -1.27
C SER A 56 2.04 -9.23 -0.38
N LYS A 57 2.98 -8.32 -0.09
CA LYS A 57 2.79 -7.23 0.85
C LYS A 57 3.34 -5.94 0.28
N ILE A 58 2.65 -4.83 0.55
CA ILE A 58 3.12 -3.47 0.32
C ILE A 58 3.84 -3.01 1.57
N PHE A 59 5.00 -2.42 1.38
CA PHE A 59 5.84 -1.87 2.42
C PHE A 59 5.85 -0.37 2.23
N LEU A 60 5.22 0.34 3.17
CA LEU A 60 5.19 1.80 3.17
C LEU A 60 6.29 2.29 4.11
N LYS A 61 7.15 3.18 3.60
CA LYS A 61 8.11 3.88 4.46
C LYS A 61 7.29 4.86 5.29
N TYR A 62 7.46 4.77 6.60
CA TYR A 62 6.67 5.56 7.53
C TYR A 62 6.97 7.05 7.30
N TYR A 63 6.00 7.80 6.78
CA TYR A 63 6.03 9.26 6.86
C TYR A 63 5.48 9.61 8.25
N HIS A 64 6.38 9.77 9.23
CA HIS A 64 6.02 10.41 10.49
C HIS A 64 5.88 11.88 10.09
N ALA A 65 4.66 12.28 9.73
CA ALA A 65 4.26 13.66 9.97
C ALA A 65 4.41 13.87 11.49
N GLU A 66 5.18 14.90 11.82
CA GLU A 66 5.54 15.34 13.16
C GLU A 66 4.30 15.55 14.05
#